data_AF-A0A6A5VC94-F1
#
_entry.id   AF-A0A6A5VC94-F1
#
_cell.length_a   1.000
_cell.length_b   1.000
_cell.length_c   1.000
_cell.angle_alpha   90.00
_cell.angle_beta   90.00
_cell.angle_gamma   90.00
#
_symmetry.space_group_name_H-M   'P 1'
#
loop_
_entity.id
_entity.type
_entity.pdbx_description
1 polymer ?
#
loop_
_entity_poly.entity_id
_entity_poly.type
_entity_poly.pdbx_seq_one_letter_code
_entity_poly.pdbx_strand_id
1 'polypeptide(L)' 'YPSYPLQNLRMIHVTVDLSLPENQNPQPSLEDNEFIETFSVPLKDLWDECKKFEKEGYAIDARVGTLAEGVECAKRWKLW' A
#
# COMPACT_ATOMS: atom_id res chain seq x y z
N TYR A 1 -22.44 15.16 -13.02
CA TYR A 1 -22.70 15.15 -11.57
C TYR A 1 -21.68 14.23 -10.93
N PRO A 2 -20.84 14.66 -9.98
CA PRO A 2 -20.04 13.71 -9.23
C PRO A 2 -21.01 12.96 -8.31
N SER A 3 -21.16 11.66 -8.56
CA SER A 3 -22.23 10.82 -8.02
C SER A 3 -21.77 9.99 -6.84
N TYR A 4 -21.03 10.54 -5.86
CA TYR A 4 -20.66 9.84 -4.62
C TYR A 4 -20.46 10.86 -3.47
N PRO A 5 -20.74 10.49 -2.21
CA PRO A 5 -20.47 11.37 -1.07
C PRO A 5 -18.99 11.76 -1.02
N LEU A 6 -18.71 13.03 -0.74
CA LEU A 6 -17.36 13.55 -0.56
C LEU A 6 -16.78 12.99 0.74
N GLN A 7 -16.22 11.79 0.67
CA GLN A 7 -15.43 11.23 1.77
C GLN A 7 -14.09 11.97 1.81
N ASN A 8 -13.91 12.79 2.85
CA ASN A 8 -12.65 13.48 3.08
C ASN A 8 -11.57 12.47 3.48
N LEU A 9 -10.41 12.54 2.82
CA LEU A 9 -9.24 11.72 3.13
C LEU A 9 -8.03 12.62 3.39
N ARG A 10 -7.16 12.19 4.31
CA ARG A 10 -5.81 12.76 4.47
C ARG A 10 -4.77 11.67 4.27
N MET A 11 -3.81 11.92 3.38
CA MET A 11 -2.61 11.08 3.25
C MET A 11 -1.63 11.47 4.36
N ILE A 12 -1.22 10.51 5.18
CA ILE A 12 -0.25 10.72 6.26
C ILE A 12 0.93 9.78 6.01
N HIS A 13 2.14 10.32 5.97
CA HIS A 13 3.36 9.52 5.90
C HIS A 13 3.87 9.24 7.30
N VAL A 14 4.08 7.95 7.61
CA VAL A 14 4.63 7.49 8.88
C VAL A 14 5.93 6.76 8.59
N THR A 15 7.00 7.10 9.29
CA THR A 15 8.27 6.37 9.24
C THR A 15 8.35 5.46 10.45
N VAL A 16 8.59 4.17 10.20
CA VAL A 16 8.76 3.17 11.26
C VAL A 16 10.24 2.81 11.35
N ASP A 17 10.80 2.92 12.55
CA ASP A 17 12.19 2.53 12.81
C ASP A 17 12.29 1.01 12.97
N LEU A 18 12.67 0.33 11.89
CA LEU A 18 12.88 -1.13 11.86
C LEU A 18 14.18 -1.56 12.55
N SER A 19 14.91 -0.70 13.26
CA SER A 19 16.01 -1.12 14.15
C SER A 19 15.55 -1.46 15.57
N LEU A 20 14.35 -1.01 15.95
CA LEU A 20 13.79 -1.25 17.27
C LEU A 20 13.27 -2.69 17.40
N PRO A 21 13.47 -3.36 18.55
CA PRO A 21 13.01 -4.73 18.78
C PRO A 21 11.50 -4.91 18.58
N GLU A 22 10.70 -3.95 19.00
CA GLU A 22 9.23 -3.98 18.89
C GLU A 22 8.72 -3.93 17.44
N ASN A 23 9.51 -3.40 16.51
CA ASN A 23 9.12 -3.24 15.10
C ASN A 23 9.63 -4.38 14.20
N GLN A 24 10.31 -5.39 14.74
CA GLN A 24 10.86 -6.50 13.94
C GLN A 24 9.78 -7.44 13.40
N ASN A 25 8.71 -7.63 14.17
CA ASN A 25 7.61 -8.51 13.79
C ASN A 25 6.26 -7.95 14.31
N PRO A 26 5.81 -6.79 13.78
CA PRO A 26 4.59 -6.16 14.24
C PRO A 26 3.40 -7.08 13.96
N GLN A 27 2.50 -7.22 14.94
CA GLN A 27 1.27 -7.98 14.80
C GLN A 27 0.09 -7.02 14.92
N PRO A 28 -0.89 -7.06 14.00
CA PRO A 28 -2.07 -6.23 14.11
C PRO A 28 -2.92 -6.68 15.31
N SER A 29 -3.51 -5.71 16.01
CA SER A 29 -4.53 -5.97 17.04
C SER A 29 -5.90 -5.82 16.39
N LEU A 30 -6.46 -6.93 15.90
CA LEU A 30 -7.72 -6.96 15.15
C LEU A 30 -8.92 -7.19 16.07
N GLU A 31 -10.09 -6.66 15.71
CA GLU A 31 -11.37 -7.01 16.32
C GLU A 31 -11.88 -8.38 15.80
N ASP A 32 -12.78 -9.06 16.52
CA ASP A 32 -13.27 -10.42 16.18
C ASP A 32 -13.89 -10.52 14.76
N ASN A 33 -14.39 -9.39 14.23
CA ASN A 33 -15.02 -9.28 12.92
C ASN A 33 -14.09 -8.72 11.83
N GLU A 34 -12.81 -8.52 12.13
CA GLU A 34 -11.80 -8.07 11.17
C GLU A 34 -10.97 -9.24 10.63
N PHE A 35 -10.91 -9.34 9.32
CA PHE A 35 -10.12 -10.34 8.61
C PHE A 35 -9.11 -9.62 7.72
N ILE A 36 -8.05 -9.09 8.34
CA ILE A 36 -7.02 -8.28 7.68
C ILE A 36 -5.69 -9.02 7.75
N GLU A 37 -5.07 -9.23 6.59
CA GLU A 37 -3.72 -9.74 6.48
C GLU A 37 -2.74 -8.61 6.20
N THR A 38 -1.52 -8.72 6.76
CA THR A 38 -0.46 -7.72 6.56
C THR A 38 0.73 -8.34 5.86
N PHE A 39 1.33 -7.57 4.96
CA PHE A 39 2.56 -7.94 4.27
C PHE A 39 3.39 -6.69 4.00
N SER A 40 4.69 -6.87 3.83
CA SER A 40 5.63 -5.79 3.52
C SER A 40 6.18 -5.98 2.11
N VAL A 41 6.16 -4.90 1.31
CA VAL A 41 6.70 -4.90 -0.05
C VAL A 41 7.76 -3.81 -0.15
N PRO A 42 8.97 -4.09 -0.65
CA PRO A 42 9.91 -3.04 -1.02
C PRO A 42 9.27 -2.09 -2.04
N LEU A 43 9.40 -0.78 -1.83
CA LEU A 43 8.71 0.23 -2.64
C LEU A 43 8.96 0.06 -4.16
N LYS A 44 10.18 -0.32 -4.55
CA LYS A 44 10.61 -0.57 -5.93
C LYS A 44 9.89 -1.74 -6.63
N ASP A 45 9.26 -2.61 -5.85
CA ASP A 45 8.58 -3.85 -6.29
C ASP A 45 7.05 -3.72 -6.11
N LEU A 46 6.56 -2.62 -5.53
CA LEU A 46 5.15 -2.38 -5.22
C LEU A 46 4.23 -2.53 -6.45
N TRP A 47 4.66 -2.01 -7.61
CA TRP A 47 3.91 -2.15 -8.86
C TRP A 47 3.76 -3.60 -9.32
N ASP A 48 4.82 -4.40 -9.19
CA ASP A 48 4.80 -5.80 -9.57
C ASP A 48 3.89 -6.62 -8.64
N GLU A 49 3.91 -6.31 -7.34
CA GLU A 49 3.03 -6.95 -6.36
C GLU A 49 1.55 -6.59 -6.61
N CYS A 50 1.23 -5.33 -6.92
CA CYS A 50 -0.15 -4.94 -7.30
C CYS A 50 -0.66 -5.73 -8.51
N LYS A 51 0.16 -5.91 -9.56
CA LYS A 51 -0.21 -6.71 -10.74
C LYS A 51 -0.37 -8.19 -10.41
N LYS A 52 0.40 -8.72 -9.45
CA LYS A 52 0.26 -10.10 -8.99
C LYS A 52 -1.09 -10.29 -8.29
N PHE A 53 -1.43 -9.42 -7.33
CA PHE A 53 -2.71 -9.49 -6.64
C PHE A 53 -3.91 -9.29 -7.57
N GLU A 54 -3.82 -8.37 -8.54
CA GLU A 54 -4.86 -8.23 -9.57
C GLU A 54 -5.10 -9.55 -10.32
N LYS A 55 -4.04 -10.26 -10.72
CA LYS A 55 -4.14 -11.57 -11.39
C LYS A 55 -4.73 -12.67 -10.50
N GLU A 56 -4.52 -12.58 -9.20
CA GLU A 56 -5.12 -13.47 -8.21
C GLU A 56 -6.59 -13.14 -7.92
N GLY A 57 -7.11 -12.06 -8.50
CA GLY A 57 -8.53 -11.67 -8.40
C GLY A 57 -8.82 -10.61 -7.34
N TYR A 58 -7.80 -10.02 -6.72
CA TYR A 58 -7.97 -8.95 -5.76
C TYR A 58 -8.19 -7.59 -6.44
N ALA A 59 -9.06 -6.77 -5.85
CA ALA A 59 -9.21 -5.38 -6.26
C ALA A 59 -8.11 -4.53 -5.60
N ILE A 60 -7.46 -3.68 -6.39
CA ILE A 60 -6.46 -2.74 -5.90
C ILE A 60 -7.12 -1.38 -5.63
N ASP A 61 -6.92 -0.83 -4.44
CA ASP A 61 -7.35 0.53 -4.14
C ASP A 61 -6.71 1.52 -5.12
N ALA A 62 -7.52 2.41 -5.71
CA ALA A 62 -7.04 3.32 -6.74
C ALA A 62 -5.87 4.21 -6.27
N ARG A 63 -5.80 4.57 -4.99
CA ARG A 63 -4.72 5.41 -4.45
C ARG A 63 -3.43 4.61 -4.28
N VAL A 64 -3.53 3.33 -3.88
CA VAL A 64 -2.39 2.41 -3.83
C VAL A 64 -1.86 2.15 -5.24
N GLY A 65 -2.74 1.85 -6.19
CA GLY A 65 -2.36 1.64 -7.60
C GLY A 65 -1.68 2.85 -8.22
N THR A 66 -2.23 4.05 -7.99
CA THR A 66 -1.66 5.32 -8.50
C THR A 66 -0.27 5.59 -7.89
N LEU A 67 -0.10 5.36 -6.58
CA LEU A 67 1.21 5.50 -5.93
C LEU A 67 2.23 4.52 -6.51
N ALA A 68 1.84 3.25 -6.68
CA ALA A 68 2.68 2.21 -7.24
C ALA A 68 3.13 2.52 -8.68
N GLU A 69 2.20 2.98 -9.53
CA GLU A 69 2.50 3.40 -10.90
C GLU A 69 3.45 4.61 -10.94
N GLY A 70 3.27 5.58 -10.04
CA GLY A 70 4.15 6.73 -9.91
C GLY A 70 5.60 6.34 -9.58
N VAL A 71 5.77 5.41 -8.64
CA VAL A 71 7.10 4.85 -8.29
C VAL A 71 7.71 4.13 -9.49
N GLU A 72 6.93 3.30 -10.19
CA GLU A 72 7.39 2.56 -11.36
C GLU A 72 7.76 3.50 -12.53
N CYS A 73 7.00 4.57 -12.76
CA CYS A 73 7.34 5.61 -13.74
C CYS A 73 8.70 6.26 -13.41
N ALA A 74 8.90 6.63 -12.14
CA ALA A 74 10.15 7.24 -11.71
C ALA A 74 11.36 6.31 -11.88
N LYS A 75 11.19 5.01 -11.58
CA LYS A 75 12.19 3.97 -11.83
C LYS A 75 12.49 3.80 -13.32
N ARG A 76 11.46 3.69 -14.18
CA ARG A 76 11.62 3.53 -15.64
C ARG A 76 12.36 4.70 -16.29
N TRP A 77 12.11 5.91 -15.82
CA TRP A 77 12.75 7.12 -16.31
C TRP A 77 14.04 7.49 -15.57
N LYS A 78 14.49 6.66 -14.63
CA LYS A 78 15.74 6.86 -13.87
C LYS A 78 15.79 8.23 -13.18
N LEU A 79 14.70 8.63 -12.57
CA LEU A 79 14.61 9.90 -11.83
C LEU A 79 15.30 9.84 -10.46
N TRP A 80 15.75 8.66 -10.05
CA TRP A 80 16.54 8.36 -8.86
C TRP A 80 17.33 7.06 -9.07
#